data_AF-A0A379FKB1-F1
#
_entry.id   AF-A0A379FKB1-F1
#
_cell.length_a   1.000
_cell.length_b   1.000
_cell.length_c   1.000
_cell.angle_alpha   90.00
_cell.angle_beta   90.00
_cell.angle_gamma   90.00
#
_symmetry.space_group_name_H-M   'P 1'
#
loop_
_entity.id
_entity.type
_entity.pdbx_description
1 polymer ?
#
loop_
_entity_poly.entity_id
_entity_poly.type
_entity_poly.pdbx_seq_one_letter_code
_entity_poly.pdbx_strand_id
1 'polypeptide(L)'
;MVYFLNLSVYIGRYGTQNSHNSLIESLYILGEVAVNIAFTFFLLRLISFCGTLFFKIVASFILLISVCASYYISFFDVVIGYGIIISTLTTDIDLSKELISPNVIIWIIGLSILPLALTWLCKKPEKNITKQQKKKIWIKNTVKMLVIALAVFAYLKTLDSKQKAYEIKNNLDLPSYSGGLSYAYLPTNWIIPLFQYAITQYDDHFNSQNIFDPADNFTYIPSKANEDVYVVFIIGETARWDHMGLFGYERQTNPLLSQEKKSDCSERYLLRYSNKTFAKMYVCA
;
A
#
# COMPACT_ATOMS: atom_id res chain seq x y z
N MET A 1 11.63 3.26 -17.41
CA MET A 1 10.66 4.00 -16.57
C MET A 1 10.52 3.37 -15.19
N VAL A 2 10.15 2.08 -15.08
CA VAL A 2 10.01 1.37 -13.79
C VAL A 2 11.21 1.56 -12.86
N TYR A 3 12.43 1.47 -13.39
CA TYR A 3 13.66 1.72 -12.63
C TYR A 3 13.67 3.13 -11.99
N PHE A 4 13.36 4.16 -12.78
CA PHE A 4 13.38 5.55 -12.32
C PHE A 4 12.27 5.83 -11.29
N LEU A 5 11.07 5.30 -11.50
CA LEU A 5 9.95 5.51 -10.56
C LEU A 5 10.19 4.88 -9.19
N ASN A 6 11.04 3.86 -9.11
CA ASN A 6 11.36 3.14 -7.89
C ASN A 6 12.74 3.54 -7.30
N LEU A 7 13.38 4.59 -7.83
CA LEU A 7 14.73 4.96 -7.43
C LEU A 7 14.83 5.29 -5.93
N SER A 8 13.88 6.07 -5.42
CA SER A 8 13.77 6.40 -3.99
C SER A 8 13.64 5.15 -3.13
N VAL A 9 12.83 4.17 -3.57
CA VAL A 9 12.64 2.89 -2.87
C VAL A 9 13.94 2.07 -2.86
N TYR A 10 14.65 1.98 -3.99
CA TYR A 10 15.94 1.25 -4.04
C TYR A 10 16.97 1.87 -3.10
N ILE A 11 17.03 3.20 -3.02
CA ILE A 11 17.93 3.93 -2.12
C ILE A 11 17.52 3.69 -0.66
N GLY A 12 16.23 3.82 -0.32
CA GLY A 12 15.74 3.62 1.04
C GLY A 12 15.92 2.19 1.55
N ARG A 13 15.97 1.20 0.65
CA ARG A 13 16.21 -0.21 1.00
C ARG A 13 17.69 -0.58 1.11
N TYR A 14 18.59 0.24 0.58
CA TYR A 14 20.02 0.02 0.75
C TYR A 14 20.39 0.13 2.24
N GLY A 15 21.13 -0.85 2.77
CA GLY A 15 21.49 -0.91 4.20
C GLY A 15 20.40 -1.47 5.14
N THR A 16 19.22 -1.82 4.63
CA THR A 16 18.16 -2.49 5.43
C THR A 16 18.32 -4.01 5.50
N GLN A 17 19.22 -4.56 4.68
CA GLN A 17 19.46 -5.99 4.62
C GLN A 17 20.40 -6.38 5.77
N ASN A 18 20.11 -7.50 6.46
CA ASN A 18 20.94 -8.02 7.56
C ASN A 18 22.26 -8.63 7.06
N SER A 19 23.04 -7.90 6.26
CA SER A 19 24.36 -8.32 5.78
C SER A 19 25.40 -7.25 6.06
N HIS A 20 26.42 -7.58 6.86
CA HIS A 20 27.52 -6.66 7.19
C HIS A 20 28.44 -6.31 6.01
N ASN A 21 28.19 -6.82 4.81
CA ASN A 21 29.05 -6.65 3.63
C ASN A 21 28.32 -5.85 2.54
N SER A 22 28.86 -4.67 2.21
CA SER A 22 28.31 -3.75 1.21
C SER A 22 28.19 -4.37 -0.19
N LEU A 23 29.07 -5.30 -0.56
CA LEU A 23 29.00 -6.01 -1.84
C LEU A 23 27.76 -6.92 -1.91
N ILE A 24 27.42 -7.57 -0.80
CA ILE A 24 26.26 -8.46 -0.71
C ILE A 24 24.97 -7.63 -0.76
N GLU A 25 24.92 -6.50 -0.05
CA GLU A 25 23.79 -5.56 -0.11
C GLU A 25 23.54 -5.05 -1.53
N SER A 26 24.61 -4.68 -2.22
CA SER A 26 24.55 -4.22 -3.62
C SER A 26 23.98 -5.31 -4.54
N LEU A 27 24.39 -6.57 -4.35
CA LEU A 27 23.85 -7.71 -5.10
C LEU A 27 22.38 -7.97 -4.81
N TYR A 28 21.93 -7.79 -3.56
CA TYR A 28 20.51 -7.89 -3.21
C TYR A 28 19.67 -6.82 -3.93
N ILE A 29 20.11 -5.56 -3.88
CA ILE A 29 19.40 -4.47 -4.55
C ILE A 29 19.39 -4.67 -6.07
N LEU A 30 20.50 -5.10 -6.67
CA LEU A 30 20.53 -5.45 -8.10
C LEU A 30 19.55 -6.58 -8.44
N GLY A 31 19.45 -7.59 -7.58
CA GLY A 31 18.45 -8.65 -7.72
C GLY A 31 17.02 -8.14 -7.63
N GLU A 32 16.72 -7.26 -6.66
CA GLU A 32 15.39 -6.63 -6.52
C GLU A 32 15.04 -5.76 -7.74
N VAL A 33 15.99 -4.97 -8.25
CA VAL A 33 15.83 -4.19 -9.49
C VAL A 33 15.53 -5.11 -10.67
N ALA A 34 16.30 -6.18 -10.83
CA ALA A 34 16.12 -7.14 -11.93
C ALA A 34 14.75 -7.81 -11.85
N VAL A 35 14.33 -8.23 -10.66
CA VAL A 35 13.01 -8.84 -10.45
C VAL A 35 11.88 -7.86 -10.72
N ASN A 36 11.97 -6.62 -10.27
CA ASN A 36 10.94 -5.61 -10.53
C ASN A 36 10.80 -5.33 -12.04
N ILE A 37 11.92 -5.15 -12.75
CA ILE A 37 11.90 -4.95 -14.21
C ILE A 37 11.35 -6.20 -14.91
N ALA A 38 11.78 -7.40 -14.52
CA ALA A 38 11.34 -8.65 -15.12
C ALA A 38 9.85 -8.90 -14.89
N PHE A 39 9.36 -8.65 -13.68
CA PHE A 39 7.95 -8.78 -13.33
C PHE A 39 7.09 -7.75 -14.07
N THR A 40 7.51 -6.50 -14.14
CA THR A 40 6.76 -5.48 -14.89
C THR A 40 6.73 -5.80 -16.39
N PHE A 41 7.84 -6.28 -16.94
CA PHE A 41 7.87 -6.76 -18.32
C PHE A 41 6.92 -7.94 -18.52
N PHE A 42 6.90 -8.91 -17.60
CA PHE A 42 5.98 -10.04 -17.61
C PHE A 42 4.52 -9.56 -17.59
N LEU A 43 4.16 -8.67 -16.67
CA LEU A 43 2.81 -8.11 -16.55
C LEU A 43 2.36 -7.41 -17.84
N LEU A 44 3.16 -6.48 -18.36
CA LEU A 44 2.85 -5.76 -19.61
C LEU A 44 2.75 -6.72 -20.80
N ARG A 45 3.57 -7.76 -20.83
CA ARG A 45 3.52 -8.77 -21.88
C ARG A 45 2.28 -9.64 -21.80
N LEU A 46 1.81 -9.96 -20.60
CA LEU A 46 0.55 -10.68 -20.39
C LEU A 46 -0.62 -9.86 -20.93
N ILE A 47 -0.69 -8.57 -20.59
CA ILE A 47 -1.72 -7.64 -21.07
C ILE A 47 -1.69 -7.51 -22.60
N SER A 48 -0.50 -7.57 -23.21
CA SER A 48 -0.33 -7.51 -24.66
C SER A 48 -1.03 -8.66 -25.42
N PHE A 49 -1.42 -9.77 -24.78
CA PHE A 49 -2.17 -10.84 -25.44
C PHE A 49 -3.64 -10.46 -25.70
N CYS A 50 -4.22 -9.55 -24.91
CA CYS A 50 -5.61 -9.12 -25.05
C CYS A 50 -5.87 -8.17 -26.24
N GLY A 51 -4.81 -7.80 -26.97
CA GLY A 51 -4.90 -6.91 -28.13
C GLY A 51 -4.19 -5.58 -27.92
N THR A 52 -3.89 -4.91 -29.02
CA THR A 52 -2.99 -3.73 -29.01
C THR A 52 -3.64 -2.47 -28.47
N LEU A 53 -4.94 -2.26 -28.75
CA LEU A 53 -5.65 -1.09 -28.25
C LEU A 53 -5.83 -1.22 -26.74
N PHE A 54 -6.29 -2.39 -26.28
CA PHE A 54 -6.39 -2.72 -24.87
C PHE A 54 -5.05 -2.55 -24.16
N PHE A 55 -3.95 -3.08 -24.73
CA PHE A 55 -2.61 -2.87 -24.20
C PHE A 55 -2.24 -1.39 -24.06
N LYS A 56 -2.45 -0.57 -25.11
CA LYS A 56 -2.12 0.87 -25.05
C LYS A 56 -2.90 1.58 -23.95
N ILE A 57 -4.19 1.30 -23.81
CA ILE A 57 -5.05 1.90 -22.77
C ILE A 57 -4.59 1.46 -21.39
N VAL A 58 -4.48 0.16 -21.14
CA VAL A 58 -4.14 -0.37 -19.82
C VAL A 58 -2.70 -0.02 -19.43
N ALA A 59 -1.74 -0.08 -20.35
CA ALA A 59 -0.37 0.33 -20.07
C ALA A 59 -0.26 1.83 -19.74
N SER A 60 -1.03 2.68 -20.44
CA SER A 60 -1.11 4.11 -20.13
C SER A 60 -1.70 4.36 -18.74
N PHE A 61 -2.75 3.62 -18.39
CA PHE A 61 -3.39 3.69 -17.08
C PHE A 61 -2.45 3.25 -15.94
N ILE A 62 -1.80 2.08 -16.09
CA ILE A 62 -0.81 1.58 -15.13
C ILE A 62 0.32 2.60 -14.95
N LEU A 63 0.79 3.18 -16.04
CA LEU A 63 1.84 4.17 -16.03
C LEU A 63 1.43 5.43 -15.27
N LEU A 64 0.25 5.99 -15.56
CA LEU A 64 -0.23 7.20 -14.90
C LEU A 64 -0.38 7.00 -13.40
N ILE A 65 -1.04 5.91 -12.97
CA ILE A 65 -1.17 5.60 -11.54
C ILE A 65 0.21 5.41 -10.90
N SER A 66 1.13 4.74 -11.59
CA SER A 66 2.47 4.51 -11.05
C SER A 66 3.27 5.81 -10.91
N VAL A 67 3.10 6.77 -11.83
CA VAL A 67 3.71 8.09 -11.71
C VAL A 67 3.10 8.87 -10.53
N CYS A 68 1.77 8.87 -10.39
CA CYS A 68 1.11 9.50 -9.24
C CYS A 68 1.61 8.91 -7.92
N ALA A 69 1.61 7.58 -7.81
CA ALA A 69 2.10 6.85 -6.64
C ALA A 69 3.58 7.14 -6.35
N SER A 70 4.44 7.23 -7.37
CA SER A 70 5.86 7.52 -7.19
C SER A 70 6.14 8.86 -6.50
N TYR A 71 5.25 9.85 -6.67
CA TYR A 71 5.38 11.15 -6.01
C TYR A 71 5.22 11.01 -4.50
N TYR A 72 4.14 10.36 -4.06
CA TYR A 72 3.88 10.17 -2.62
C TYR A 72 4.91 9.26 -1.96
N ILE A 73 5.41 8.25 -2.68
CA ILE A 73 6.50 7.40 -2.21
C ILE A 73 7.78 8.22 -2.03
N SER A 74 8.13 9.07 -3.00
CA SER A 74 9.44 9.75 -2.99
C SER A 74 9.50 10.96 -2.05
N PHE A 75 8.39 11.69 -1.89
CA PHE A 75 8.36 12.93 -1.10
C PHE A 75 7.75 12.77 0.30
N PHE A 76 6.86 11.79 0.49
CA PHE A 76 6.16 11.59 1.77
C PHE A 76 6.50 10.26 2.44
N ASP A 77 7.40 9.47 1.84
CA ASP A 77 7.81 8.14 2.32
C ASP A 77 6.61 7.21 2.60
N VAL A 78 5.59 7.34 1.74
CA VAL A 78 4.33 6.60 1.88
C VAL A 78 4.48 5.19 1.31
N VAL A 79 4.17 4.19 2.13
CA VAL A 79 4.02 2.80 1.68
C VAL A 79 2.57 2.55 1.28
N ILE A 80 2.33 2.31 -0.01
CA ILE A 80 0.99 2.04 -0.54
C ILE A 80 0.60 0.60 -0.19
N GLY A 81 -0.09 0.47 0.94
CA GLY A 81 -0.66 -0.80 1.40
C GLY A 81 -2.18 -0.85 1.24
N TYR A 82 -2.76 -1.95 1.73
CA TYR A 82 -4.22 -2.18 1.74
C TYR A 82 -5.00 -1.02 2.38
N GLY A 83 -4.53 -0.51 3.53
CA GLY A 83 -5.18 0.60 4.23
C GLY A 83 -5.26 1.88 3.41
N ILE A 84 -4.19 2.24 2.68
CA ILE A 84 -4.20 3.43 1.82
C ILE A 84 -5.19 3.26 0.66
N ILE A 85 -5.23 2.08 0.05
CA ILE A 85 -6.21 1.81 -1.03
C ILE A 85 -7.64 1.94 -0.51
N ILE A 86 -7.99 1.32 0.63
CA ILE A 86 -9.33 1.47 1.22
C ILE A 86 -9.62 2.94 1.45
N SER A 87 -8.75 3.64 2.19
CA SER A 87 -8.92 5.05 2.47
C SER A 87 -9.19 5.79 1.16
N THR A 88 -8.31 5.72 0.15
CA THR A 88 -8.51 6.45 -1.12
C THR A 88 -9.79 6.10 -1.87
N LEU A 89 -10.31 4.87 -1.75
CA LEU A 89 -11.55 4.45 -2.41
C LEU A 89 -12.81 4.82 -1.61
N THR A 90 -12.70 4.98 -0.29
CA THR A 90 -13.80 5.37 0.60
C THR A 90 -13.78 6.84 1.01
N THR A 91 -12.72 7.59 0.71
CA THR A 91 -12.50 8.96 1.21
C THR A 91 -13.49 9.95 0.61
N ASP A 92 -13.94 10.90 1.44
CA ASP A 92 -14.69 12.07 1.01
C ASP A 92 -13.87 12.97 0.07
N ILE A 93 -14.53 13.46 -0.99
CA ILE A 93 -13.90 14.21 -2.07
C ILE A 93 -13.15 15.45 -1.54
N ASP A 94 -13.59 16.03 -0.43
CA ASP A 94 -13.00 17.25 0.13
C ASP A 94 -11.63 17.01 0.77
N LEU A 95 -11.45 15.90 1.49
CA LEU A 95 -10.15 15.54 2.06
C LEU A 95 -9.12 15.22 0.96
N SER A 96 -9.58 14.59 -0.12
CA SER A 96 -8.72 14.19 -1.24
C SER A 96 -8.19 15.37 -2.04
N LYS A 97 -8.91 16.50 -2.08
CA LYS A 97 -8.46 17.71 -2.79
C LYS A 97 -7.24 18.34 -2.14
N GLU A 98 -7.13 18.30 -0.81
CA GLU A 98 -6.00 18.87 -0.07
C GLU A 98 -4.67 18.15 -0.38
N LEU A 99 -4.74 16.89 -0.81
CA LEU A 99 -3.57 16.10 -1.21
C LEU A 99 -3.02 16.51 -2.59
N ILE A 100 -3.79 17.23 -3.41
CA ILE A 100 -3.40 17.62 -4.76
C ILE A 100 -2.72 18.99 -4.71
N SER A 101 -1.39 18.98 -4.83
CA SER A 101 -0.59 20.21 -4.98
C SER A 101 -0.17 20.42 -6.45
N PRO A 102 0.13 21.66 -6.87
CA PRO A 102 0.65 21.93 -8.21
C PRO A 102 1.92 21.13 -8.56
N ASN A 103 2.74 20.80 -7.55
CA ASN A 103 3.95 20.01 -7.71
C ASN A 103 3.65 18.58 -8.19
N VAL A 104 2.57 17.97 -7.69
CA VAL A 104 2.10 16.65 -8.15
C VAL A 104 1.77 16.68 -9.64
N ILE A 105 1.11 17.75 -10.10
CA ILE A 105 0.71 17.91 -11.50
C ILE A 105 1.94 18.02 -12.40
N ILE A 106 2.91 18.86 -12.02
CA ILE A 106 4.17 19.01 -12.76
C ILE A 106 4.93 17.67 -12.82
N TRP A 107 4.95 16.92 -11.72
CA TRP A 107 5.57 15.60 -11.66
C TRP A 107 4.91 14.60 -12.61
N ILE A 108 3.57 14.54 -12.58
CA ILE A 108 2.79 13.66 -13.47
C ILE A 108 3.06 14.00 -14.92
N ILE A 109 2.93 15.28 -15.29
CA ILE A 109 3.13 15.73 -16.68
C ILE A 109 4.56 15.44 -17.14
N GLY A 110 5.57 15.82 -16.34
CA GLY A 110 6.97 15.67 -16.69
C GLY A 110 7.40 14.21 -16.90
N LEU A 111 6.92 13.29 -16.06
CA LEU A 111 7.31 11.88 -16.14
C LEU A 111 6.41 11.03 -17.05
N SER A 112 5.17 11.45 -17.32
CA SER A 112 4.23 10.65 -18.12
C SER A 112 4.24 10.96 -19.62
N ILE A 113 4.49 12.21 -20.03
CA ILE A 113 4.38 12.61 -21.46
C ILE A 113 5.25 11.74 -22.35
N LEU A 114 6.56 11.68 -22.08
CA LEU A 114 7.52 10.93 -22.90
C LEU A 114 7.15 9.45 -23.04
N PRO A 115 6.93 8.70 -21.96
CA PRO A 115 6.63 7.27 -22.08
C PRO A 115 5.22 7.00 -22.60
N LEU A 116 4.23 7.86 -22.36
CA LEU A 116 2.92 7.77 -23.03
C LEU A 116 3.08 7.97 -24.53
N ALA A 117 3.80 9.00 -24.96
CA ALA A 117 4.07 9.25 -26.38
C ALA A 117 4.73 8.02 -27.02
N LEU A 118 5.77 7.44 -26.40
CA LEU A 118 6.41 6.22 -26.90
C LEU A 118 5.42 5.05 -27.04
N THR A 119 4.55 4.84 -26.06
CA THR A 119 3.57 3.75 -26.07
C THR A 119 2.56 3.89 -27.21
N TRP A 120 2.13 5.11 -27.51
CA TRP A 120 1.14 5.41 -28.55
C TRP A 120 1.76 5.51 -29.95
N LEU A 121 2.97 6.04 -30.07
CA LEU A 121 3.74 6.15 -31.32
C LEU A 121 4.24 4.78 -31.82
N CYS A 122 4.39 3.79 -30.93
CA CYS A 122 4.67 2.42 -31.36
C CYS A 122 3.55 1.90 -32.29
N LYS A 123 3.87 1.82 -33.58
CA LYS A 123 3.04 1.17 -34.59
C LYS A 123 3.08 -0.34 -34.40
N LYS A 124 1.99 -1.03 -34.79
CA LYS A 124 2.03 -2.49 -34.89
C LYS A 124 3.15 -2.86 -35.86
N PRO A 125 3.95 -3.89 -35.57
CA PRO A 125 4.82 -4.42 -36.61
C PRO A 125 3.93 -4.95 -37.74
N GLU A 126 3.99 -4.30 -38.90
CA GLU A 126 3.35 -4.76 -40.13
C GLU A 126 3.93 -6.12 -40.48
N LYS A 127 3.09 -7.14 -40.42
CA LYS A 127 3.54 -8.52 -40.52
C LYS A 127 2.63 -9.30 -41.45
N ASN A 128 2.97 -9.26 -42.75
CA ASN A 128 2.66 -10.31 -43.73
C ASN A 128 3.38 -11.60 -43.31
N ILE A 129 2.93 -12.20 -42.21
CA ILE A 129 3.54 -13.37 -41.59
C ILE A 129 2.63 -14.57 -41.75
N THR A 130 3.18 -15.64 -42.28
CA THR A 130 2.50 -16.93 -42.46
C THR A 130 2.05 -17.53 -41.12
N LYS A 131 0.97 -18.32 -41.12
CA LYS A 131 0.45 -18.99 -39.90
C LYS A 131 1.54 -19.74 -39.12
N GLN A 132 2.48 -20.40 -39.80
CA GLN A 132 3.61 -21.11 -39.17
C GLN A 132 4.58 -20.18 -38.41
N GLN A 133 4.92 -19.03 -39.00
CA GLN A 133 5.79 -18.04 -38.37
C GLN A 133 5.11 -17.36 -37.16
N LYS A 134 3.79 -17.14 -37.22
CA LYS A 134 3.00 -16.66 -36.06
C LYS A 134 3.07 -17.66 -34.91
N LYS A 135 2.90 -18.96 -35.19
CA LYS A 135 3.03 -20.04 -34.18
C LYS A 135 4.43 -20.06 -33.55
N LYS A 136 5.50 -19.94 -34.35
CA LYS A 136 6.89 -19.89 -33.85
C LYS A 136 7.16 -18.69 -32.94
N ILE A 137 6.66 -17.50 -33.31
CA ILE A 137 6.77 -16.29 -32.48
C ILE A 137 5.99 -16.44 -31.17
N TRP A 138 4.79 -17.01 -31.23
CA TRP A 138 3.96 -17.25 -30.05
C TRP A 138 4.67 -18.20 -29.07
N ILE A 139 5.13 -19.37 -29.54
CA ILE A 139 5.88 -20.34 -28.72
C ILE A 139 7.12 -19.69 -28.09
N LYS A 140 7.93 -18.95 -28.87
CA LYS A 140 9.12 -18.26 -28.36
C LYS A 140 8.77 -17.27 -27.24
N ASN A 141 7.69 -16.50 -27.40
CA ASN A 141 7.24 -15.55 -26.39
C ASN A 141 6.72 -16.26 -25.14
N THR A 142 5.97 -17.34 -25.29
CA THR A 142 5.44 -18.14 -24.17
C THR A 142 6.58 -18.77 -23.38
N VAL A 143 7.58 -19.36 -24.05
CA VAL A 143 8.79 -19.89 -23.39
C VAL A 143 9.54 -18.78 -22.65
N LYS A 144 9.75 -17.62 -23.28
CA LYS A 144 10.39 -16.47 -22.62
C LYS A 144 9.62 -16.02 -21.37
N MET A 145 8.29 -15.96 -21.44
CA MET A 145 7.43 -15.61 -20.31
C MET A 145 7.53 -16.62 -19.18
N LEU A 146 7.54 -17.91 -19.49
CA LEU A 146 7.66 -18.98 -18.52
C LEU A 146 9.03 -18.94 -17.82
N VAL A 147 10.11 -18.73 -18.57
CA VAL A 147 11.47 -18.58 -18.00
C VAL A 147 11.53 -17.37 -17.06
N ILE A 148 10.96 -16.23 -17.45
CA ILE A 148 10.92 -15.03 -16.59
C ILE A 148 10.12 -15.31 -15.31
N ALA A 149 8.94 -15.93 -15.43
CA ALA A 149 8.09 -16.26 -14.29
C ALA A 149 8.81 -17.21 -13.32
N LEU A 150 9.46 -18.26 -13.83
CA LEU A 150 10.24 -19.19 -13.02
C LEU A 150 11.45 -18.52 -12.36
N ALA A 151 12.17 -17.64 -13.08
CA ALA A 151 13.31 -16.93 -12.52
C ALA A 151 12.90 -15.98 -11.38
N VAL A 152 11.82 -15.21 -11.57
CA VAL A 152 11.25 -14.34 -10.54
C VAL A 152 10.78 -15.17 -9.35
N PHE A 153 10.02 -16.24 -9.60
CA PHE A 153 9.53 -17.14 -8.54
C PHE A 153 10.67 -17.77 -7.75
N ALA A 154 11.69 -18.29 -8.43
CA ALA A 154 12.86 -18.89 -7.80
C ALA A 154 13.60 -17.88 -6.94
N TYR A 155 13.86 -16.66 -7.46
CA TYR A 155 14.50 -15.61 -6.68
C TYR A 155 13.71 -15.28 -5.42
N LEU A 156 12.42 -14.95 -5.55
CA LEU A 156 11.57 -14.59 -4.41
C LEU A 156 11.50 -15.73 -3.38
N LYS A 157 11.34 -16.99 -3.84
CA LYS A 157 11.24 -18.15 -2.95
C LYS A 157 12.54 -18.41 -2.18
N THR A 158 13.69 -18.21 -2.83
CA THR A 158 14.99 -18.39 -2.14
C THR A 158 15.20 -17.36 -1.03
N LEU A 159 14.81 -16.10 -1.26
CA LEU A 159 14.97 -15.05 -0.26
C LEU A 159 13.95 -15.15 0.86
N ASP A 160 12.71 -15.50 0.54
CA ASP A 160 11.68 -15.78 1.54
C ASP A 160 12.08 -16.95 2.45
N SER A 161 12.68 -18.01 1.89
CA SER A 161 13.20 -19.14 2.69
C SER A 161 14.35 -18.73 3.62
N LYS A 162 15.25 -17.85 3.15
CA LYS A 162 16.34 -17.30 3.99
C LYS A 162 15.80 -16.42 5.11
N GLN A 163 14.81 -15.57 4.82
CA GLN A 163 14.22 -14.70 5.83
C GLN A 163 13.48 -15.52 6.89
N LYS A 164 12.71 -16.53 6.46
CA LYS A 164 12.02 -17.43 7.38
C LYS A 164 12.98 -18.20 8.29
N ALA A 165 14.13 -18.64 7.77
CA ALA A 165 15.17 -19.26 8.59
C ALA A 165 15.76 -18.28 9.63
N TYR A 166 15.90 -17.00 9.27
CA TYR A 166 16.34 -15.95 10.18
C TYR A 166 15.27 -15.64 11.26
N GLU A 167 13.99 -15.58 10.89
CA GLU A 167 12.86 -15.40 11.81
C GLU A 167 12.85 -16.49 12.89
N ILE A 168 12.92 -17.76 12.47
CA ILE A 168 12.95 -18.92 13.38
C ILE A 168 14.16 -18.87 14.30
N LYS A 169 15.33 -18.49 13.79
CA LYS A 169 16.56 -18.43 14.61
C LYS A 169 16.50 -17.34 15.69
N ASN A 170 15.83 -16.23 15.42
CA ASN A 170 15.81 -15.06 16.30
C ASN A 170 14.49 -14.87 17.06
N ASN A 171 13.52 -15.79 16.90
CA ASN A 171 12.16 -15.66 17.46
C ASN A 171 11.50 -14.32 17.11
N LEU A 172 11.68 -13.89 15.86
CA LEU A 172 11.10 -12.66 15.34
C LEU A 172 9.91 -13.01 14.44
N ASP A 173 8.88 -12.17 14.52
CA ASP A 173 7.75 -12.21 13.58
C ASP A 173 7.94 -11.07 12.57
N LEU A 174 8.37 -11.42 11.36
CA LEU A 174 8.62 -10.47 10.27
C LEU A 174 7.67 -10.77 9.10
N PRO A 175 7.22 -9.74 8.37
CA PRO A 175 6.41 -9.95 7.18
C PRO A 175 7.23 -10.66 6.10
N SER A 176 6.60 -11.55 5.32
CA SER A 176 7.27 -12.25 4.20
C SER A 176 8.06 -11.27 3.33
N TYR A 177 9.27 -11.69 2.94
CA TYR A 177 10.16 -10.90 2.07
C TYR A 177 9.44 -10.49 0.78
N SER A 178 8.74 -11.44 0.16
CA SER A 178 8.00 -11.22 -1.08
C SER A 178 6.81 -10.27 -0.90
N GLY A 179 6.14 -10.35 0.25
CA GLY A 179 5.09 -9.42 0.66
C GLY A 179 5.61 -7.99 0.79
N GLY A 180 6.73 -7.80 1.52
CA GLY A 180 7.38 -6.50 1.66
C GLY A 180 7.77 -5.87 0.32
N LEU A 181 8.35 -6.66 -0.60
CA LEU A 181 8.66 -6.21 -1.95
C LEU A 181 7.42 -5.80 -2.75
N SER A 182 6.33 -6.56 -2.61
CA SER A 182 5.10 -6.32 -3.36
C SER A 182 4.46 -4.97 -3.03
N TYR A 183 4.51 -4.54 -1.76
CA TYR A 183 4.02 -3.23 -1.31
C TYR A 183 5.04 -2.10 -1.46
N ALA A 184 6.32 -2.41 -1.68
CA ALA A 184 7.36 -1.39 -1.86
C ALA A 184 7.42 -0.87 -3.30
N TYR A 185 7.33 -1.78 -4.29
CA TYR A 185 7.70 -1.46 -5.66
C TYR A 185 6.50 -1.17 -6.58
N LEU A 186 6.63 -0.16 -7.44
CA LEU A 186 5.71 0.13 -8.54
C LEU A 186 5.95 -0.80 -9.73
N PRO A 187 4.90 -1.30 -10.40
CA PRO A 187 3.47 -1.00 -10.16
C PRO A 187 2.78 -1.98 -9.18
N THR A 188 3.50 -2.94 -8.61
CA THR A 188 2.89 -3.99 -7.76
C THR A 188 2.25 -3.43 -6.50
N ASN A 189 2.82 -2.38 -5.93
CA ASN A 189 2.43 -1.80 -4.66
C ASN A 189 1.01 -1.25 -4.60
N TRP A 190 0.43 -0.81 -5.71
CA TRP A 190 -0.98 -0.42 -5.74
C TRP A 190 -1.85 -1.52 -6.36
N ILE A 191 -1.31 -2.32 -7.30
CA ILE A 191 -2.07 -3.40 -7.96
C ILE A 191 -2.44 -4.51 -6.96
N ILE A 192 -1.48 -4.97 -6.15
CA ILE A 192 -1.69 -6.06 -5.20
C ILE A 192 -2.72 -5.70 -4.12
N PRO A 193 -2.61 -4.57 -3.39
CA PRO A 193 -3.65 -4.19 -2.43
C PRO A 193 -4.99 -3.85 -3.08
N LEU A 194 -5.01 -3.32 -4.31
CA LEU A 194 -6.27 -3.13 -5.04
C LEU A 194 -6.96 -4.46 -5.35
N PHE A 195 -6.19 -5.46 -5.78
CA PHE A 195 -6.72 -6.81 -6.00
C PHE A 195 -7.19 -7.45 -4.68
N GLN A 196 -6.42 -7.29 -3.61
CA GLN A 196 -6.80 -7.75 -2.27
C GLN A 196 -8.11 -7.10 -1.82
N TYR A 197 -8.26 -5.78 -2.00
CA TYR A 197 -9.50 -5.05 -1.73
C TYR A 197 -10.68 -5.59 -2.52
N ALA A 198 -10.50 -5.84 -3.82
CA ALA A 198 -11.58 -6.39 -4.64
C ALA A 198 -12.05 -7.77 -4.17
N ILE A 199 -11.12 -8.65 -3.75
CA ILE A 199 -11.47 -9.96 -3.18
C ILE A 199 -12.19 -9.79 -1.84
N THR A 200 -11.63 -8.99 -0.92
CA THR A 200 -12.25 -8.80 0.40
C THR A 200 -13.66 -8.22 0.28
N GLN A 201 -13.86 -7.23 -0.58
CA GLN A 201 -15.20 -6.66 -0.78
C GLN A 201 -16.19 -7.64 -1.41
N TYR A 202 -15.70 -8.54 -2.27
CA TYR A 202 -16.53 -9.62 -2.79
C TYR A 202 -16.91 -10.58 -1.66
N ASP A 203 -15.93 -11.09 -0.90
CA ASP A 203 -16.17 -12.02 0.19
C ASP A 203 -17.09 -11.44 1.28
N ASP A 204 -16.89 -10.18 1.64
CA ASP A 204 -17.72 -9.47 2.63
C ASP A 204 -19.17 -9.33 2.14
N HIS A 205 -19.38 -9.01 0.86
CA HIS A 205 -20.73 -8.93 0.30
C HIS A 205 -21.44 -10.30 0.33
N PHE A 206 -20.74 -11.39 0.00
CA PHE A 206 -21.30 -12.74 0.06
C PHE A 206 -21.58 -13.21 1.50
N ASN A 207 -20.67 -12.93 2.43
CA ASN A 207 -20.79 -13.37 3.82
C ASN A 207 -21.69 -12.48 4.67
N SER A 208 -22.00 -11.25 4.22
CA SER A 208 -22.88 -10.31 4.93
C SER A 208 -24.28 -10.85 5.19
N GLN A 209 -24.74 -11.83 4.41
CA GLN A 209 -26.05 -12.48 4.57
C GLN A 209 -26.14 -13.36 5.83
N ASN A 210 -25.01 -13.71 6.45
CA ASN A 210 -24.95 -14.58 7.63
C ASN A 210 -24.56 -13.85 8.93
N ILE A 211 -24.47 -12.53 8.90
CA ILE A 211 -24.15 -11.72 10.09
C ILE A 211 -25.46 -11.22 10.68
N PHE A 212 -25.73 -11.53 11.95
CA PHE A 212 -26.88 -10.98 12.67
C PHE A 212 -26.49 -9.66 13.34
N ASP A 213 -27.43 -8.72 13.42
CA ASP A 213 -27.21 -7.48 14.17
C ASP A 213 -27.28 -7.80 15.68
N PRO A 214 -26.19 -7.61 16.45
CA PRO A 214 -26.24 -7.81 17.89
C PRO A 214 -27.21 -6.86 18.59
N ALA A 215 -27.51 -5.68 18.05
CA ALA A 215 -28.48 -4.76 18.64
C ALA A 215 -29.91 -5.32 18.61
N ASP A 216 -30.25 -6.10 17.58
CA ASP A 216 -31.55 -6.75 17.46
C ASP A 216 -31.71 -7.93 18.42
N ASN A 217 -30.59 -8.52 18.87
CA ASN A 217 -30.58 -9.76 19.65
C ASN A 217 -30.22 -9.56 21.13
N PHE A 218 -29.56 -8.44 21.45
CA PHE A 218 -29.14 -8.10 22.81
C PHE A 218 -29.68 -6.73 23.18
N THR A 219 -30.63 -6.69 24.10
CA THR A 219 -31.13 -5.44 24.67
C THR A 219 -30.44 -5.15 25.99
N TYR A 220 -29.70 -4.04 26.06
CA TYR A 220 -29.19 -3.53 27.32
C TYR A 220 -30.31 -2.79 28.06
N ILE A 221 -30.65 -3.23 29.27
CA ILE A 221 -31.58 -2.53 30.16
C ILE A 221 -30.73 -1.73 31.16
N PRO A 222 -30.70 -0.39 31.07
CA PRO A 222 -29.94 0.40 32.02
C PRO A 222 -30.52 0.23 33.44
N SER A 223 -29.65 0.09 34.43
CA SER A 223 -30.06 0.14 35.83
C SER A 223 -30.64 1.52 36.15
N LYS A 224 -31.69 1.60 36.98
CA LYS A 224 -32.27 2.87 37.47
C LYS A 224 -31.24 3.79 38.13
N ALA A 225 -30.14 3.22 38.63
CA ALA A 225 -29.04 3.99 39.21
C ALA A 225 -28.24 4.82 38.18
N ASN A 226 -28.43 4.59 36.88
CA ASN A 226 -27.68 5.22 35.79
C ASN A 226 -28.56 6.16 34.94
N GLU A 227 -29.76 6.55 35.41
CA GLU A 227 -30.70 7.38 34.64
C GLU A 227 -30.17 8.79 34.36
N ASP A 228 -29.30 9.32 35.22
CA ASP A 228 -28.72 10.68 35.09
C ASP A 228 -27.29 10.69 34.51
N VAL A 229 -26.77 9.56 34.03
CA VAL A 229 -25.38 9.44 33.54
C VAL A 229 -25.28 9.78 32.06
N TYR A 230 -24.40 10.73 31.73
CA TYR A 230 -24.07 11.10 30.35
C TYR A 230 -22.67 10.65 29.99
N VAL A 231 -22.58 9.87 28.90
CA VAL A 231 -21.30 9.44 28.34
C VAL A 231 -21.01 10.23 27.07
N VAL A 232 -19.90 10.95 27.07
CA VAL A 232 -19.39 11.65 25.89
C VAL A 232 -18.16 10.93 25.38
N PHE A 233 -18.24 10.43 24.15
CA PHE A 233 -17.14 9.75 23.48
C PHE A 233 -16.53 10.65 22.41
N ILE A 234 -15.26 11.03 22.60
CA ILE A 234 -14.55 11.90 21.66
C ILE A 234 -13.53 11.05 20.90
N ILE A 235 -13.75 10.91 19.60
CA ILE A 235 -12.84 10.23 18.67
C ILE A 235 -11.98 11.28 18.00
N GLY A 236 -10.68 11.28 18.31
CA GLY A 236 -9.71 12.12 17.62
C GLY A 236 -9.28 11.50 16.29
N GLU A 237 -8.86 12.34 15.34
CA GLU A 237 -8.39 11.88 14.03
C GLU A 237 -6.87 11.62 14.02
N THR A 238 -6.05 12.68 13.99
CA THR A 238 -4.59 12.60 13.83
C THR A 238 -3.82 13.04 15.10
N ALA A 239 -4.49 13.08 16.24
CA ALA A 239 -3.88 13.55 17.49
C ALA A 239 -2.88 12.51 18.05
N ARG A 240 -1.60 12.88 18.11
CA ARG A 240 -0.51 12.02 18.62
C ARG A 240 -0.09 12.43 20.03
N TRP A 241 0.17 11.43 20.89
CA TRP A 241 0.53 11.67 22.29
C TRP A 241 1.90 12.30 22.50
N ASP A 242 2.86 12.00 21.62
CA ASP A 242 4.23 12.50 21.72
C ASP A 242 4.32 14.03 21.50
N HIS A 243 3.23 14.66 21.06
CA HIS A 243 3.09 16.11 20.90
C HIS A 243 2.06 16.72 21.86
N MET A 244 1.70 16.01 22.93
CA MET A 244 0.75 16.47 23.95
C MET A 244 1.49 16.85 25.24
N GLY A 245 1.31 18.10 25.70
CA GLY A 245 1.88 18.58 26.96
C GLY A 245 1.48 17.71 28.18
N LEU A 246 0.24 17.23 28.20
CA LEU A 246 -0.30 16.25 29.15
C LEU A 246 0.56 14.98 29.30
N PHE A 247 1.31 14.59 28.26
CA PHE A 247 2.17 13.40 28.27
C PHE A 247 3.67 13.75 28.29
N GLY A 248 4.02 14.98 28.67
CA GLY A 248 5.41 15.40 28.86
C GLY A 248 6.07 16.02 27.63
N TYR A 249 5.31 16.41 26.61
CA TYR A 249 5.84 17.21 25.50
C TYR A 249 6.31 18.59 26.00
N GLU A 250 7.45 19.07 25.51
CA GLU A 250 8.09 20.30 26.01
C GLU A 250 7.21 21.54 25.91
N ARG A 251 6.36 21.62 24.88
CA ARG A 251 5.40 22.72 24.73
C ARG A 251 4.05 22.33 25.33
N GLN A 252 3.45 23.25 26.08
CA GLN A 252 2.08 23.08 26.58
C GLN A 252 1.06 23.21 25.43
N THR A 253 0.78 22.10 24.75
CA THR A 253 -0.16 22.03 23.61
C THR A 253 -1.61 21.81 24.02
N ASN A 254 -1.87 21.51 25.29
CA ASN A 254 -3.22 21.29 25.82
C ASN A 254 -3.43 22.05 27.15
N PRO A 255 -3.29 23.39 27.13
CA PRO A 255 -3.36 24.22 28.34
C PRO A 255 -4.72 24.09 29.05
N LEU A 256 -5.83 24.09 28.31
CA LEU A 256 -7.17 23.99 28.90
C LEU A 256 -7.41 22.65 29.58
N LEU A 257 -7.01 21.55 28.93
CA LEU A 257 -7.15 20.20 29.49
C LEU A 257 -6.25 19.97 30.71
N SER A 258 -5.09 20.64 30.79
CA SER A 258 -4.24 20.56 31.98
C SER A 258 -4.82 21.28 33.21
N GLN A 259 -5.76 22.19 32.99
CA GLN A 259 -6.45 22.94 34.05
C GLN A 259 -7.74 22.26 34.52
N GLU A 260 -8.23 21.24 33.80
CA GLU A 260 -9.44 20.51 34.18
C GLU A 260 -9.24 19.72 35.49
N LYS A 261 -10.05 20.05 36.50
CA LYS A 261 -10.12 19.29 37.75
C LYS A 261 -10.63 17.87 37.48
N LYS A 262 -10.04 16.89 38.17
CA LYS A 262 -10.33 15.45 38.03
C LYS A 262 -11.72 15.03 38.58
N SER A 263 -12.59 15.98 38.93
CA SER A 263 -13.66 15.77 39.93
C SER A 263 -15.10 15.66 39.41
N ASP A 264 -15.43 16.10 38.19
CA ASP A 264 -16.83 16.06 37.68
C ASP A 264 -17.14 14.90 36.71
N CYS A 265 -16.10 14.23 36.20
CA CYS A 265 -16.26 13.08 35.31
C CYS A 265 -15.38 11.97 35.90
N SER A 266 -16.00 11.05 36.62
CA SER A 266 -15.39 10.19 37.64
C SER A 266 -14.37 9.20 37.07
N GLU A 267 -14.46 8.87 35.77
CA GLU A 267 -13.52 7.96 35.12
C GLU A 267 -13.11 8.47 33.72
N ARG A 268 -11.80 8.68 33.54
CA ARG A 268 -11.19 9.02 32.24
C ARG A 268 -10.41 7.81 31.73
N TYR A 269 -10.98 7.13 30.75
CA TYR A 269 -10.28 6.05 30.03
C TYR A 269 -9.68 6.61 28.74
N LEU A 270 -8.35 6.60 28.67
CA LEU A 270 -7.61 6.79 27.44
C LEU A 270 -7.31 5.40 26.88
N LEU A 271 -8.08 5.00 25.87
CA LEU A 271 -7.84 3.76 25.17
C LEU A 271 -6.74 4.00 24.14
N ARG A 272 -5.61 3.32 24.34
CA ARG A 272 -4.49 3.30 23.39
C ARG A 272 -4.76 2.22 22.36
N TYR A 273 -5.23 2.62 21.18
CA TYR A 273 -5.38 1.70 20.05
C TYR A 273 -4.11 1.77 19.20
N SER A 274 -3.16 0.85 19.47
CA SER A 274 -1.83 0.84 18.85
C SER A 274 -1.03 2.15 19.05
N ASN A 275 0.20 2.22 18.55
CA ASN A 275 1.12 3.34 18.74
C ASN A 275 0.66 4.70 18.14
N LYS A 276 -0.56 4.82 17.61
CA LYS A 276 -0.95 5.94 16.75
C LYS A 276 -2.30 6.61 17.06
N THR A 277 -3.25 5.97 17.76
CA THR A 277 -4.62 6.53 17.89
C THR A 277 -5.12 6.54 19.33
N PHE A 278 -5.75 7.64 19.73
CA PHE A 278 -6.40 7.81 21.03
C PHE A 278 -7.91 7.89 20.86
N ALA A 279 -8.62 7.11 21.67
CA ALA A 279 -10.01 7.37 21.99
C ALA A 279 -10.09 7.79 23.46
N LYS A 280 -10.83 8.87 23.75
CA LYS A 280 -11.06 9.33 25.11
C LYS A 280 -12.53 9.24 25.45
N MET A 281 -12.83 8.44 26.47
CA MET A 281 -14.17 8.28 27.00
C MET A 281 -14.31 9.14 28.26
N TYR A 282 -15.36 9.95 28.29
CA TYR A 282 -15.77 10.72 29.46
C TYR A 282 -17.09 10.14 29.98
N VAL A 283 -17.08 9.67 31.22
CA VAL A 283 -18.29 9.25 31.95
C VAL A 283 -18.59 10.32 32.99
N CYS A 284 -19.61 11.12 32.73
CA CYS A 284 -20.05 12.17 33.64
C CYS A 284 -21.36 11.70 34.29
N ALA A 285 -21.40 11.73 35.62
CA ALA A 285 -22.52 11.30 36.44
C ALA A 285 -23.13 12.51 37.16
#